data_AF-A0A2G5DM65-F1
#
_entry.id   AF-A0A2G5DM65-F1
#
_cell.length_a   1.000
_cell.length_b   1.000
_cell.length_c   1.000
_cell.angle_alpha   90.00
_cell.angle_beta   90.00
_cell.angle_gamma   90.00
#
_symmetry.space_group_name_H-M   'P 1'
#
loop_
_entity.id
_entity.type
_entity.pdbx_description
1 polymer ?
#
loop_
_entity_poly.entity_id
_entity_poly.type
_entity_poly.pdbx_seq_one_letter_code
_entity_poly.pdbx_strand_id
1 'polypeptide(L)'
;MMLMSKPVKGQEAHALGLVDAIVPSDELVTVARRWALDMVECKKPWVASLYKTDKLEPLGDAREILKFARVQARKQAPNLEHPQACIDAIEEGIISGPRAGLVRELENFQKLLHSDTCKSLVHIFFSQRGTTKVPGVTDLGLMPRKIKKVAIIGGGLMGSGIATALILSNYPVILKEVNEKFLEAGLGRVKANLQSRVKKGKMTQERLEKTLSLIKGTLDYESFRDVDMVIEAVIEKVSLKQQIFADLEKYCPPQCILASNTSTIDLNLVGEKTRSHDRIIGAHFFSPAHVMPLLEIVRTQKTSPQVIVDLLDVGKKIKKTPVVVGNCTGFAVNRVFFPYTQAAILLAEHGTDVYQIDQVINKFGMPMGPFRLVDLVGFGVAIATGTQFVENFPERSYKSMLVPLMQEDKRAGEATRKGFYVYDSKRKASPDPEIKKYIERARSISGMKVDPKLSKLSSKDIVEMIFFPVVNEACRVLAEGIVVKASDLDIASVMGMGFPPYRGGITFWADSLGSKYICSRLEEWSKAYGDFFKPCAYLAERAAKGASLSAPVEQAKSRL
;
A
#
# COMPACT_ATOMS: atom_id res chain seq x y z
N MET A 1 21.64 12.55 3.70
CA MET A 1 21.39 12.11 2.30
C MET A 1 21.38 10.59 2.19
N MET A 2 22.49 9.90 2.50
CA MET A 2 22.64 8.44 2.35
C MET A 2 21.57 7.61 3.09
N LEU A 3 21.43 7.78 4.41
CA LEU A 3 20.48 6.97 5.21
C LEU A 3 19.01 7.11 4.80
N MET A 4 18.60 8.32 4.39
CA MET A 4 17.22 8.62 4.02
C MET A 4 16.93 8.46 2.53
N SER A 5 17.97 8.23 1.71
CA SER A 5 17.91 8.21 0.24
C SER A 5 17.16 9.42 -0.37
N LYS A 6 17.21 10.58 0.31
CA LYS A 6 16.53 11.79 -0.16
C LYS A 6 17.42 12.55 -1.14
N PRO A 7 16.93 12.87 -2.35
CA PRO A 7 17.64 13.75 -3.26
C PRO A 7 17.64 15.18 -2.71
N VAL A 8 18.68 15.94 -3.06
CA VAL A 8 18.80 17.38 -2.81
C VAL A 8 18.70 18.13 -4.14
N LYS A 9 18.12 19.33 -4.15
CA LYS A 9 18.02 20.16 -5.36
C LYS A 9 19.27 21.02 -5.54
N GLY A 10 19.46 21.58 -6.74
CA GLY A 10 20.65 22.39 -7.08
C GLY A 10 20.98 23.49 -6.06
N GLN A 11 19.99 24.27 -5.62
CA GLN A 11 20.17 25.34 -4.61
C GLN A 11 20.70 24.80 -3.28
N GLU A 12 20.10 23.73 -2.77
CA GLU A 12 20.53 23.07 -1.52
C GLU A 12 21.91 22.41 -1.69
N ALA A 13 22.14 21.73 -2.82
CA ALA A 13 23.41 21.11 -3.15
C ALA A 13 24.55 22.13 -3.22
N HIS A 14 24.29 23.32 -3.77
CA HIS A 14 25.25 24.42 -3.79
C HIS A 14 25.54 24.97 -2.40
N ALA A 15 24.50 25.21 -1.59
CA ALA A 15 24.66 25.65 -0.20
C ALA A 15 25.44 24.64 0.66
N LEU A 16 25.29 23.34 0.40
CA LEU A 16 26.05 22.26 1.05
C LEU A 16 27.49 22.15 0.51
N GLY A 17 27.81 22.81 -0.61
CA GLY A 17 29.08 22.70 -1.33
C GLY A 17 29.30 21.33 -1.96
N LEU A 18 28.22 20.65 -2.38
CA LEU A 18 28.26 19.48 -3.25
C LEU A 18 28.37 19.90 -4.74
N VAL A 19 27.89 21.10 -5.06
CA VAL A 19 27.95 21.71 -6.39
C VAL A 19 28.58 23.10 -6.27
N ASP A 20 29.59 23.39 -7.08
CA ASP A 20 30.35 24.65 -6.97
C ASP A 20 29.65 25.87 -7.60
N ALA A 21 28.75 25.66 -8.57
CA ALA A 21 27.98 26.72 -9.21
C ALA A 21 26.65 26.23 -9.80
N ILE A 22 25.67 27.11 -9.87
CA ILE A 22 24.37 26.88 -10.52
C ILE A 22 24.25 27.81 -11.71
N VAL A 23 23.95 27.25 -12.88
CA VAL A 23 23.83 27.98 -14.14
C VAL A 23 22.60 27.52 -14.93
N PRO A 24 22.10 28.34 -15.87
CA PRO A 24 21.11 27.91 -16.85
C PRO A 24 21.55 26.68 -17.63
N SER A 25 20.60 25.85 -18.06
CA SER A 25 20.89 24.56 -18.71
C SER A 25 21.67 24.70 -20.02
N ASP A 26 21.42 25.79 -20.74
CA ASP A 26 22.08 26.18 -22.00
C ASP A 26 23.53 26.67 -21.79
N GLU A 27 23.88 27.14 -20.59
CA GLU A 27 25.23 27.59 -20.26
C GLU A 27 26.11 26.51 -19.60
N LEU A 28 25.51 25.38 -19.17
CA LEU A 28 26.17 24.38 -18.33
C LEU A 28 27.54 23.93 -18.86
N VAL A 29 27.61 23.57 -20.15
CA VAL A 29 28.84 23.07 -20.77
C VAL A 29 29.87 24.19 -20.97
N THR A 30 29.41 25.41 -21.24
CA THR A 30 30.27 26.59 -21.46
C THR A 30 30.92 27.03 -20.15
N VAL A 31 30.17 27.05 -19.05
CA VAL A 31 30.73 27.40 -17.74
C VAL A 31 31.65 26.27 -17.24
N ALA A 32 31.28 25.00 -17.42
CA ALA A 32 32.11 23.87 -17.03
C ALA A 32 33.48 23.85 -17.74
N ARG A 33 33.52 24.07 -19.06
CA ARG A 33 34.80 24.12 -19.80
C ARG A 33 35.67 25.29 -19.35
N ARG A 34 35.07 26.45 -19.08
CA ARG A 34 35.80 27.63 -18.61
C ARG A 34 36.37 27.36 -17.21
N TRP A 35 35.60 26.73 -16.34
CA TRP A 35 36.05 26.35 -15.00
C TRP A 35 37.24 25.37 -15.05
N ALA A 36 37.24 24.44 -16.00
CA ALA A 36 38.37 23.54 -16.22
C ALA A 36 39.62 24.29 -16.70
N LEU A 37 39.48 25.25 -17.63
CA LEU A 37 40.60 26.11 -18.04
C LEU A 37 41.09 26.99 -16.88
N ASP A 38 40.19 27.56 -16.09
CA ASP A 38 40.54 28.33 -14.88
C ASP A 38 41.35 27.48 -13.88
N MET A 39 41.08 26.17 -13.77
CA MET A 39 41.86 25.27 -12.93
C MET A 39 43.28 25.03 -13.47
N VAL A 40 43.42 24.87 -14.79
CA VAL A 40 44.73 24.71 -15.45
C VAL A 40 45.56 25.99 -15.36
N GLU A 41 44.90 27.14 -15.49
CA GLU A 41 45.51 28.47 -15.36
C GLU A 41 45.71 28.91 -13.91
N CYS A 42 45.48 28.01 -12.94
CA CYS A 42 45.59 28.28 -11.50
C CYS A 42 44.72 29.45 -10.97
N LYS A 43 43.69 29.85 -11.73
CA LYS A 43 42.67 30.83 -11.32
C LYS A 43 41.65 30.22 -10.36
N LYS A 44 41.51 28.89 -10.38
CA LYS A 44 40.65 28.13 -9.46
C LYS A 44 41.41 26.91 -8.91
N PRO A 45 41.10 26.49 -7.68
CA PRO A 45 41.80 25.36 -7.07
C PRO A 45 41.38 24.02 -7.71
N TRP A 46 42.35 23.13 -7.90
CA TRP A 46 42.08 21.72 -8.19
C TRP A 46 42.07 20.91 -6.89
N VAL A 47 40.87 20.57 -6.42
CA VAL A 47 40.68 19.87 -5.15
C VAL A 47 40.38 18.39 -5.38
N ALA A 48 41.18 17.52 -4.76
CA ALA A 48 40.91 16.08 -4.73
C ALA A 48 39.95 15.75 -3.58
N SER A 49 38.65 15.62 -3.87
CA SER A 49 37.59 15.46 -2.87
C SER A 49 37.78 14.26 -1.93
N LEU A 50 38.44 13.20 -2.38
CA LEU A 50 38.72 12.02 -1.57
C LEU A 50 39.59 12.32 -0.32
N TYR A 51 40.44 13.34 -0.41
CA TYR A 51 41.38 13.72 0.66
C TYR A 51 40.95 15.00 1.40
N LYS A 52 39.73 15.48 1.15
CA LYS A 52 39.21 16.73 1.70
C LYS A 52 38.74 16.51 3.14
N THR A 53 39.29 17.28 4.08
CA THR A 53 39.00 17.18 5.53
C THR A 53 38.41 18.45 6.14
N ASP A 54 38.35 19.57 5.40
CA ASP A 54 37.84 20.88 5.84
C ASP A 54 36.39 20.88 6.34
N LYS A 55 35.60 19.87 5.99
CA LYS A 55 34.20 19.68 6.42
C LYS A 55 34.01 18.50 7.38
N LEU A 56 35.10 17.87 7.83
CA LEU A 56 35.00 16.82 8.84
C LEU A 56 35.06 17.47 10.22
N GLU A 57 34.15 17.04 11.09
CA GLU A 57 34.22 17.37 12.51
C GLU A 57 35.45 16.72 13.14
N PRO A 58 35.94 17.25 14.28
CA PRO A 58 36.96 16.59 15.08
C PRO A 58 36.59 15.12 15.37
N LEU A 59 37.59 14.25 15.45
CA LEU A 59 37.38 12.79 15.51
C LEU A 59 36.48 12.35 16.68
N GLY A 60 36.53 13.05 17.81
CA GLY A 60 35.62 12.82 18.94
C GLY A 60 34.15 13.05 18.57
N ASP A 61 33.85 14.25 18.03
CA ASP A 61 32.50 14.67 17.65
C ASP A 61 31.96 13.81 16.48
N ALA A 62 32.80 13.50 15.51
CA ALA A 62 32.45 12.61 14.40
C ALA A 62 31.99 11.23 14.90
N ARG A 63 32.68 10.65 15.89
CA ARG A 63 32.27 9.37 16.52
C ARG A 63 30.93 9.48 17.23
N GLU A 64 30.65 10.59 17.91
CA GLU A 64 29.35 10.80 18.56
C GLU A 64 28.21 10.90 17.55
N ILE A 65 28.41 11.64 16.46
CA ILE A 65 27.45 11.75 15.35
C ILE A 65 27.17 10.37 14.75
N LEU A 66 28.21 9.58 14.47
CA LEU A 66 28.06 8.24 13.90
C LEU A 66 27.37 7.28 14.87
N LYS A 67 27.68 7.34 16.17
CA LYS A 67 27.00 6.57 17.22
C LYS A 67 25.51 6.92 17.28
N PHE A 68 25.17 8.21 17.24
CA PHE A 68 23.78 8.66 17.18
C PHE A 68 23.07 8.15 15.91
N ALA A 69 23.73 8.26 14.75
CA ALA A 69 23.19 7.76 13.48
C ALA A 69 22.93 6.25 13.50
N ARG A 70 23.83 5.45 14.11
CA ARG A 70 23.64 3.99 14.29
C ARG A 70 22.39 3.70 15.11
N VAL A 71 22.20 4.37 16.24
CA VAL A 71 21.03 4.19 17.12
C VAL A 71 19.75 4.56 16.38
N GLN A 72 19.73 5.69 15.67
CA GLN A 72 18.58 6.13 14.91
C GLN A 72 18.23 5.15 13.77
N ALA A 73 19.23 4.68 13.02
CA ALA A 73 19.03 3.72 11.94
C ALA A 73 18.49 2.37 12.46
N ARG A 74 19.01 1.84 13.57
CA ARG A 74 18.49 0.61 14.21
C ARG A 74 17.04 0.77 14.67
N LYS A 75 16.69 1.95 15.18
CA LYS A 75 15.32 2.24 15.62
C LYS A 75 14.34 2.34 14.44
N GLN A 76 14.77 2.92 13.32
CA GLN A 76 13.91 3.12 12.15
C GLN A 76 13.76 1.85 11.31
N ALA A 77 14.82 1.05 11.18
CA ALA A 77 14.84 -0.13 10.34
C ALA A 77 15.59 -1.29 11.02
N PRO A 78 15.01 -1.87 12.09
CA PRO A 78 15.66 -2.95 12.86
C PRO A 78 15.91 -4.22 12.02
N ASN A 79 15.16 -4.39 10.92
CA ASN A 79 15.23 -5.55 10.05
C ASN A 79 16.15 -5.36 8.84
N LEU A 80 16.89 -4.24 8.77
CA LEU A 80 17.80 -3.92 7.66
C LEU A 80 19.24 -3.75 8.15
N GLU A 81 20.17 -4.44 7.50
CA GLU A 81 21.59 -4.36 7.83
C GLU A 81 22.33 -3.25 7.05
N HIS A 82 21.89 -2.98 5.81
CA HIS A 82 22.58 -2.04 4.92
C HIS A 82 22.74 -0.60 5.47
N PRO A 83 21.84 -0.03 6.31
CA PRO A 83 22.08 1.27 6.89
C PRO A 83 23.25 1.27 7.88
N GLN A 84 23.45 0.16 8.62
CA GLN A 84 24.58 0.03 9.54
C GLN A 84 25.88 -0.13 8.75
N ALA A 85 25.89 -0.99 7.73
CA ALA A 85 27.05 -1.19 6.86
C ALA A 85 27.49 0.10 6.15
N CYS A 86 26.54 0.96 5.74
CA CYS A 86 26.85 2.28 5.22
C CYS A 86 27.58 3.16 6.25
N ILE A 87 27.13 3.15 7.51
CA ILE A 87 27.78 3.90 8.58
C ILE A 87 29.17 3.33 8.90
N ASP A 88 29.33 1.99 8.86
CA ASP A 88 30.62 1.33 9.07
C ASP A 88 31.67 1.78 8.05
N ALA A 89 31.29 1.89 6.77
CA ALA A 89 32.19 2.37 5.72
C ALA A 89 32.57 3.85 5.88
N ILE A 90 31.62 4.70 6.29
CA ILE A 90 31.87 6.12 6.59
C ILE A 90 32.83 6.26 7.77
N GLU A 91 32.58 5.52 8.86
CA GLU A 91 33.40 5.55 10.06
C GLU A 91 34.85 5.10 9.77
N GLU A 92 35.02 4.01 9.02
CA GLU A 92 36.33 3.52 8.60
C GLU A 92 37.08 4.57 7.75
N GLY A 93 36.39 5.24 6.83
CA GLY A 93 36.97 6.29 5.99
C GLY A 93 37.45 7.51 6.79
N ILE A 94 36.76 7.85 7.89
CA ILE A 94 37.14 8.96 8.77
C ILE A 94 38.29 8.57 9.70
N ILE A 95 38.25 7.36 10.28
CA ILE A 95 39.24 6.92 11.29
C ILE A 95 40.54 6.46 10.65
N SER A 96 40.45 5.58 9.65
CA SER A 96 41.59 4.88 9.05
C SER A 96 42.03 5.51 7.73
N GLY A 97 41.37 6.59 7.32
CA GLY A 97 41.64 7.33 6.10
C GLY A 97 40.83 6.86 4.89
N PRO A 98 40.77 7.68 3.83
CA PRO A 98 39.77 7.54 2.77
C PRO A 98 39.89 6.26 1.96
N ARG A 99 41.12 5.74 1.73
CA ARG A 99 41.32 4.48 1.01
C ARG A 99 40.81 3.28 1.80
N ALA A 100 40.97 3.26 3.13
CA ALA A 100 40.42 2.23 3.98
C ALA A 100 38.87 2.24 3.94
N GLY A 101 38.28 3.44 3.93
CA GLY A 101 36.83 3.62 3.72
C GLY A 101 36.33 3.01 2.41
N LEU A 102 37.03 3.23 1.29
CA LEU A 102 36.69 2.64 -0.01
C LEU A 102 36.77 1.10 0.00
N VAL A 103 37.79 0.53 0.66
CA VAL A 103 37.90 -0.93 0.80
C VAL A 103 36.74 -1.47 1.63
N ARG A 104 36.41 -0.84 2.77
CA ARG A 104 35.27 -1.24 3.60
C ARG A 104 33.94 -1.09 2.87
N GLU A 105 33.78 -0.06 2.04
CA GLU A 105 32.60 0.10 1.17
C GLU A 105 32.45 -1.10 0.23
N LEU A 106 33.53 -1.51 -0.45
CA LEU A 106 33.52 -2.66 -1.36
C LEU A 106 33.18 -3.97 -0.63
N GLU A 107 33.81 -4.23 0.51
CA GLU A 107 33.54 -5.41 1.34
C GLU A 107 32.06 -5.48 1.76
N ASN A 108 31.54 -4.36 2.27
CA ASN A 108 30.15 -4.25 2.69
C ASN A 108 29.19 -4.41 1.49
N PHE A 109 29.52 -3.82 0.34
CA PHE A 109 28.73 -3.97 -0.88
C PHE A 109 28.64 -5.43 -1.33
N GLN A 110 29.77 -6.14 -1.39
CA GLN A 110 29.81 -7.55 -1.79
C GLN A 110 29.00 -8.44 -0.85
N LYS A 111 29.05 -8.19 0.47
CA LYS A 111 28.22 -8.89 1.45
C LYS A 111 26.73 -8.62 1.22
N LEU A 112 26.35 -7.35 1.09
CA LEU A 112 24.95 -6.94 0.97
C LEU A 112 24.31 -7.37 -0.34
N LEU A 113 25.06 -7.42 -1.44
CA LEU A 113 24.57 -7.84 -2.76
C LEU A 113 23.94 -9.24 -2.72
N HIS A 114 24.46 -10.13 -1.88
CA HIS A 114 23.97 -11.50 -1.74
C HIS A 114 22.86 -11.67 -0.69
N SER A 115 22.57 -10.62 0.09
CA SER A 115 21.55 -10.66 1.15
C SER A 115 20.13 -10.74 0.59
N ASP A 116 19.25 -11.44 1.30
CA ASP A 116 17.86 -11.59 0.87
C ASP A 116 17.08 -10.27 0.93
N THR A 117 17.46 -9.36 1.83
CA THR A 117 16.87 -8.02 1.89
C THR A 117 17.23 -7.19 0.65
N CYS A 118 18.46 -7.29 0.13
CA CYS A 118 18.85 -6.63 -1.12
C CYS A 118 18.04 -7.18 -2.30
N LYS A 119 18.01 -8.51 -2.47
CA LYS A 119 17.20 -9.17 -3.53
C LYS A 119 15.74 -8.74 -3.48
N SER A 120 15.16 -8.72 -2.28
CA SER A 120 13.78 -8.29 -2.04
C SER A 120 13.52 -6.84 -2.44
N LEU A 121 14.39 -5.91 -2.02
CA LEU A 121 14.23 -4.48 -2.33
C LEU A 121 14.44 -4.20 -3.83
N VAL A 122 15.39 -4.89 -4.45
CA VAL A 122 15.61 -4.84 -5.91
C VAL A 122 14.39 -5.38 -6.66
N HIS A 123 13.81 -6.49 -6.20
CA HIS A 123 12.56 -7.04 -6.75
C HIS A 123 11.42 -6.02 -6.68
N ILE A 124 11.21 -5.36 -5.53
CA ILE A 124 10.20 -4.30 -5.40
C ILE A 124 10.45 -3.14 -6.38
N PHE A 125 11.70 -2.72 -6.57
CA PHE A 125 12.06 -1.64 -7.48
C PHE A 125 11.66 -1.93 -8.94
N PHE A 126 11.88 -3.15 -9.42
CA PHE A 126 11.48 -3.56 -10.77
C PHE A 126 9.99 -3.84 -10.86
N SER A 127 9.42 -4.53 -9.87
CA SER A 127 8.01 -4.86 -9.80
C SER A 127 7.12 -3.62 -9.82
N GLN A 128 7.50 -2.57 -9.07
CA GLN A 128 6.77 -1.31 -9.05
C GLN A 128 6.71 -0.63 -10.43
N ARG A 129 7.77 -0.72 -11.24
CA ARG A 129 7.76 -0.21 -12.62
C ARG A 129 6.93 -1.09 -13.55
N GLY A 130 6.91 -2.39 -13.25
CA GLY A 130 6.21 -3.40 -14.03
C GLY A 130 4.69 -3.30 -13.95
N THR A 131 4.10 -2.70 -12.91
CA THR A 131 2.63 -2.72 -12.69
C THR A 131 1.82 -2.03 -13.78
N THR A 132 2.46 -1.17 -14.58
CA THR A 132 1.83 -0.45 -15.70
C THR A 132 1.86 -1.24 -17.01
N LYS A 133 2.55 -2.39 -17.06
CA LYS A 133 2.62 -3.26 -18.24
C LYS A 133 1.56 -4.36 -18.14
N VAL A 134 0.45 -4.15 -18.83
CA VAL A 134 -0.70 -5.08 -18.91
C VAL A 134 -0.81 -5.60 -20.35
N PRO A 135 -0.50 -6.90 -20.59
CA PRO A 135 -0.67 -7.53 -21.91
C PRO A 135 -2.12 -7.50 -22.39
N GLY A 136 -2.32 -7.32 -23.69
CA GLY A 136 -3.63 -7.16 -24.32
C GLY A 136 -4.32 -5.82 -24.01
N VAL A 137 -3.59 -4.85 -23.46
CA VAL A 137 -4.11 -3.51 -23.08
C VAL A 137 -3.09 -2.43 -23.43
N THR A 138 -1.94 -2.46 -22.75
CA THR A 138 -0.91 -1.40 -22.87
C THR A 138 0.04 -1.59 -24.05
N ASP A 139 0.01 -2.78 -24.65
CA ASP A 139 0.72 -3.18 -25.86
C ASP A 139 -0.06 -2.90 -27.16
N LEU A 140 -1.30 -2.39 -27.06
CA LEU A 140 -2.16 -2.05 -28.21
C LEU A 140 -1.82 -0.71 -28.89
N GLY A 141 -0.79 0.02 -28.41
CA GLY A 141 -0.41 1.32 -28.96
C GLY A 141 -1.35 2.48 -28.59
N LEU A 142 -2.26 2.28 -27.62
CA LEU A 142 -3.22 3.29 -27.15
C LEU A 142 -2.52 4.39 -26.35
N MET A 143 -2.93 5.63 -26.57
CA MET A 143 -2.43 6.80 -25.83
C MET A 143 -3.46 7.27 -24.79
N PRO A 144 -3.03 7.64 -23.57
CA PRO A 144 -3.96 8.18 -22.57
C PRO A 144 -4.64 9.46 -23.04
N ARG A 145 -5.96 9.53 -22.91
CA ARG A 145 -6.75 10.74 -23.13
C ARG A 145 -6.43 11.77 -22.05
N LYS A 146 -6.49 13.05 -22.41
CA LYS A 146 -6.27 14.14 -21.45
C LYS A 146 -7.52 14.39 -20.63
N ILE A 147 -7.55 13.86 -19.42
CA ILE A 147 -8.55 14.21 -18.39
C ILE A 147 -8.30 15.66 -17.95
N LYS A 148 -9.30 16.53 -18.08
CA LYS A 148 -9.26 17.95 -17.70
C LYS A 148 -10.17 18.26 -16.52
N LYS A 149 -11.23 17.47 -16.31
CA LYS A 149 -12.20 17.68 -15.22
C LYS A 149 -12.69 16.36 -14.65
N VAL A 150 -12.69 16.25 -13.33
CA VAL A 150 -13.12 15.03 -12.61
C VAL A 150 -14.29 15.36 -11.69
N ALA A 151 -15.30 14.49 -11.62
CA ALA A 151 -16.34 14.60 -10.60
C ALA A 151 -16.25 13.46 -9.59
N ILE A 152 -16.55 13.77 -8.32
CA ILE A 152 -16.58 12.82 -7.21
C ILE A 152 -17.98 12.82 -6.63
N ILE A 153 -18.57 11.64 -6.47
CA ILE A 153 -19.90 11.48 -5.86
C ILE A 153 -19.74 10.95 -4.45
N GLY A 154 -20.16 11.74 -3.48
CA GLY A 154 -19.97 11.48 -2.05
C GLY A 154 -18.83 12.30 -1.46
N GLY A 155 -19.15 13.12 -0.46
CA GLY A 155 -18.24 13.96 0.33
C GLY A 155 -17.77 13.30 1.64
N GLY A 156 -17.99 11.99 1.78
CA GLY A 156 -17.55 11.21 2.93
C GLY A 156 -16.03 11.10 3.06
N LEU A 157 -15.57 10.19 3.92
CA LEU A 157 -14.14 9.99 4.20
C LEU A 157 -13.33 9.68 2.93
N MET A 158 -13.80 8.74 2.11
CA MET A 158 -13.12 8.32 0.88
C MET A 158 -13.19 9.41 -0.19
N GLY A 159 -14.39 9.89 -0.53
CA GLY A 159 -14.57 10.89 -1.59
C GLY A 159 -13.80 12.20 -1.32
N SER A 160 -13.81 12.71 -0.08
CA SER A 160 -12.98 13.88 0.27
C SER A 160 -11.48 13.60 0.18
N GLY A 161 -11.03 12.39 0.51
CA GLY A 161 -9.64 11.98 0.32
C GLY A 161 -9.23 11.88 -1.16
N ILE A 162 -10.09 11.33 -2.01
CA ILE A 162 -9.87 11.21 -3.46
C ILE A 162 -9.83 12.61 -4.10
N ALA A 163 -10.79 13.47 -3.76
CA ALA A 163 -10.81 14.86 -4.19
C ALA A 163 -9.51 15.60 -3.79
N THR A 164 -9.03 15.39 -2.55
CA THR A 164 -7.76 15.94 -2.07
C THR A 164 -6.57 15.48 -2.92
N ALA A 165 -6.50 14.19 -3.29
CA ALA A 165 -5.41 13.66 -4.11
C ALA A 165 -5.38 14.24 -5.54
N LEU A 166 -6.57 14.43 -6.12
CA LEU A 166 -6.75 15.00 -7.46
C LEU A 166 -6.35 16.48 -7.52
N ILE A 167 -6.89 17.33 -6.63
CA ILE A 167 -6.58 18.76 -6.63
C ILE A 167 -5.12 19.06 -6.29
N LEU A 168 -4.47 18.25 -5.43
CA LEU A 168 -3.02 18.35 -5.18
C LEU A 168 -2.17 18.14 -6.44
N SER A 169 -2.76 17.49 -7.45
CA SER A 169 -2.17 17.19 -8.74
C SER A 169 -2.73 18.07 -9.86
N ASN A 170 -3.39 19.18 -9.49
CA ASN A 170 -3.96 20.21 -10.38
C ASN A 170 -5.12 19.73 -11.26
N TYR A 171 -5.89 18.73 -10.83
CA TYR A 171 -7.17 18.41 -11.46
C TYR A 171 -8.29 19.29 -10.89
N PRO A 172 -9.05 20.02 -11.73
CA PRO A 172 -10.36 20.55 -11.37
C PRO A 172 -11.31 19.43 -10.94
N VAL A 173 -11.93 19.58 -9.77
CA VAL A 173 -12.82 18.59 -9.16
C VAL A 173 -14.19 19.19 -8.87
N ILE A 174 -15.25 18.47 -9.25
CA ILE A 174 -16.60 18.70 -8.74
C ILE A 174 -16.90 17.69 -7.65
N LEU A 175 -17.34 18.14 -6.48
CA LEU A 175 -17.82 17.27 -5.41
C LEU A 175 -19.35 17.35 -5.36
N LYS A 176 -20.02 16.23 -5.63
CA LYS A 176 -21.47 16.12 -5.55
C LYS A 176 -21.90 15.45 -4.25
N GLU A 177 -22.88 16.05 -3.58
CA GLU A 177 -23.57 15.47 -2.42
C GLU A 177 -25.09 15.53 -2.56
N VAL A 178 -25.79 14.88 -1.64
CA VAL A 178 -27.27 14.83 -1.63
C VAL A 178 -27.91 16.05 -0.97
N ASN A 179 -27.20 16.74 -0.07
CA ASN A 179 -27.65 17.96 0.58
C ASN A 179 -26.48 18.85 1.01
N GLU A 180 -26.78 20.11 1.35
CA GLU A 180 -25.79 21.12 1.72
C GLU A 180 -24.94 20.70 2.93
N LYS A 181 -25.57 20.14 3.96
CA LYS A 181 -24.87 19.71 5.19
C LYS A 181 -23.76 18.69 4.89
N PHE A 182 -24.04 17.68 4.06
CA PHE A 182 -23.02 16.71 3.68
C PHE A 182 -21.97 17.30 2.74
N LEU A 183 -22.38 18.20 1.84
CA LEU A 183 -21.47 18.91 0.93
C LEU A 183 -20.45 19.75 1.69
N GLU A 184 -20.92 20.59 2.62
CA GLU A 184 -20.08 21.41 3.49
C GLU A 184 -19.13 20.56 4.33
N ALA A 185 -19.63 19.45 4.89
CA ALA A 185 -18.79 18.53 5.64
C ALA A 185 -17.69 17.91 4.76
N GLY A 186 -17.99 17.57 3.51
CA GLY A 186 -17.01 17.06 2.55
C GLY A 186 -15.94 18.09 2.18
N LEU A 187 -16.35 19.31 1.82
CA LEU A 187 -15.44 20.41 1.54
C LEU A 187 -14.59 20.78 2.77
N GLY A 188 -15.18 20.74 3.97
CA GLY A 188 -14.49 20.95 5.24
C GLY A 188 -13.39 19.91 5.48
N ARG A 189 -13.63 18.63 5.18
CA ARG A 189 -12.62 17.57 5.26
C ARG A 189 -11.47 17.78 4.27
N VAL A 190 -11.77 18.16 3.02
CA VAL A 190 -10.75 18.49 2.01
C VAL A 190 -9.86 19.65 2.52
N LYS A 191 -10.47 20.72 3.03
CA LYS A 191 -9.75 21.86 3.60
C LYS A 191 -8.87 21.43 4.79
N ALA A 192 -9.38 20.62 5.71
CA ALA A 192 -8.63 20.11 6.85
C ALA A 192 -7.41 19.26 6.43
N ASN A 193 -7.56 18.41 5.42
CA ASN A 193 -6.46 17.61 4.87
C ASN A 193 -5.33 18.51 4.33
N LEU A 194 -5.67 19.55 3.56
CA LEU A 194 -4.69 20.50 3.01
C LEU A 194 -4.03 21.34 4.11
N GLN A 195 -4.81 21.84 5.08
CA GLN A 195 -4.28 22.58 6.23
C GLN A 195 -3.30 21.74 7.06
N SER A 196 -3.55 20.43 7.21
CA SER A 196 -2.60 19.51 7.86
C SER A 196 -1.24 19.48 7.15
N ARG A 197 -1.21 19.61 5.82
CA ARG A 197 0.05 19.67 5.05
C ARG A 197 0.79 20.99 5.25
N VAL A 198 0.07 22.11 5.36
CA VAL A 198 0.66 23.41 5.69
C VAL A 198 1.28 23.39 7.07
N LYS A 199 0.54 22.90 8.09
CA LYS A 199 1.06 22.73 9.46
C LYS A 199 2.31 21.83 9.52
N LYS A 200 2.44 20.87 8.61
CA LYS A 200 3.60 19.97 8.49
C LYS A 200 4.73 20.52 7.61
N GLY A 201 4.65 21.79 7.16
CA GLY A 201 5.65 22.42 6.30
C GLY A 201 5.75 21.82 4.89
N LYS A 202 4.77 21.03 4.45
CA LYS A 202 4.78 20.35 3.13
C LYS A 202 4.10 21.17 2.03
N MET A 203 3.58 22.36 2.35
CA MET A 203 2.76 23.19 1.49
C MET A 203 2.73 24.64 2.00
N THR A 204 2.78 25.62 1.10
CA THR A 204 2.63 27.05 1.45
C THR A 204 1.16 27.45 1.53
N GLN A 205 0.88 28.59 2.18
CA GLN A 205 -0.47 29.13 2.29
C GLN A 205 -1.05 29.55 0.93
N GLU A 206 -0.25 30.23 0.10
CA GLU A 206 -0.64 30.59 -1.27
C GLU A 206 -1.01 29.35 -2.11
N ARG A 207 -0.21 28.28 -2.01
CA ARG A 207 -0.52 27.02 -2.70
C ARG A 207 -1.81 26.40 -2.18
N LEU A 208 -2.16 26.58 -0.91
CA LEU A 208 -3.42 26.10 -0.33
C LEU A 208 -4.63 26.77 -0.96
N GLU A 209 -4.61 28.09 -1.07
CA GLU A 209 -5.73 28.84 -1.66
C GLU A 209 -5.90 28.49 -3.14
N LYS A 210 -4.81 28.44 -3.91
CA LYS A 210 -4.84 28.00 -5.30
C LYS A 210 -5.37 26.57 -5.44
N THR A 211 -4.95 25.64 -4.58
CA THR A 211 -5.41 24.24 -4.63
C THR A 211 -6.90 24.13 -4.28
N LEU A 212 -7.38 24.89 -3.30
CA LEU A 212 -8.80 24.91 -2.92
C LEU A 212 -9.69 25.51 -4.02
N SER A 213 -9.18 26.44 -4.83
CA SER A 213 -9.94 26.98 -5.96
C SER A 213 -10.28 25.94 -7.04
N LEU A 214 -9.60 24.79 -7.05
CA LEU A 214 -9.84 23.70 -7.99
C LEU A 214 -11.03 22.81 -7.62
N ILE A 215 -11.58 22.91 -6.41
CA ILE A 215 -12.73 22.11 -5.99
C ILE A 215 -14.00 22.96 -5.90
N LYS A 216 -15.06 22.51 -6.57
CA LYS A 216 -16.40 23.12 -6.51
C LYS A 216 -17.42 22.11 -5.99
N GLY A 217 -18.28 22.53 -5.08
CA GLY A 217 -19.41 21.73 -4.62
C GLY A 217 -20.64 21.87 -5.50
N THR A 218 -21.45 20.80 -5.62
CA THR A 218 -22.77 20.83 -6.26
C THR A 218 -23.74 19.83 -5.61
N LEU A 219 -25.04 20.04 -5.83
CA LEU A 219 -26.10 19.11 -5.43
C LEU A 219 -26.78 18.43 -6.63
N ASP A 220 -26.62 18.99 -7.83
CA ASP A 220 -27.19 18.48 -9.09
C ASP A 220 -26.13 17.81 -9.99
N TYR A 221 -26.59 17.30 -11.15
CA TYR A 221 -25.74 16.71 -12.18
C TYR A 221 -25.51 17.62 -13.40
N GLU A 222 -26.09 18.82 -13.47
CA GLU A 222 -25.97 19.65 -14.69
C GLU A 222 -24.52 20.08 -14.94
N SER A 223 -23.74 20.24 -13.88
CA SER A 223 -22.30 20.49 -13.97
C SER A 223 -21.45 19.31 -14.46
N PHE A 224 -22.05 18.15 -14.77
CA PHE A 224 -21.37 16.94 -15.26
C PHE A 224 -21.28 16.87 -16.79
N ARG A 225 -21.93 17.78 -17.51
CA ARG A 225 -22.00 17.82 -18.99
C ARG A 225 -20.64 17.98 -19.68
N ASP A 226 -19.61 18.41 -18.95
CA ASP A 226 -18.24 18.65 -19.42
C ASP A 226 -17.19 17.86 -18.60
N VAL A 227 -17.61 16.83 -17.86
CA VAL A 227 -16.72 16.00 -17.06
C VAL A 227 -16.13 14.86 -17.90
N ASP A 228 -14.83 14.62 -17.76
CA ASP A 228 -14.12 13.56 -18.49
C ASP A 228 -14.07 12.24 -17.72
N MET A 229 -14.14 12.31 -16.39
CA MET A 229 -14.08 11.15 -15.50
C MET A 229 -14.90 11.39 -14.22
N VAL A 230 -15.65 10.38 -13.80
CA VAL A 230 -16.37 10.37 -12.53
C VAL A 230 -15.83 9.27 -11.63
N ILE A 231 -15.70 9.53 -10.33
CA ILE A 231 -15.42 8.51 -9.30
C ILE A 231 -16.54 8.53 -8.27
N GLU A 232 -17.30 7.44 -8.22
CA GLU A 232 -18.32 7.21 -7.22
C GLU A 232 -17.69 6.69 -5.91
N ALA A 233 -17.97 7.34 -4.79
CA ALA A 233 -17.44 7.01 -3.46
C ALA A 233 -18.53 7.14 -2.35
N VAL A 234 -19.74 6.67 -2.66
CA VAL A 234 -20.87 6.56 -1.74
C VAL A 234 -20.85 5.23 -0.96
N ILE A 235 -21.80 5.08 -0.04
CA ILE A 235 -21.95 3.88 0.80
C ILE A 235 -22.11 2.60 -0.05
N GLU A 236 -21.69 1.47 0.52
CA GLU A 236 -21.75 0.15 -0.11
C GLU A 236 -23.18 -0.41 -0.15
N LYS A 237 -24.01 0.16 -1.04
CA LYS A 237 -25.38 -0.30 -1.31
C LYS A 237 -25.59 -0.43 -2.82
N VAL A 238 -25.78 -1.67 -3.29
CA VAL A 238 -25.90 -2.01 -4.72
C VAL A 238 -26.95 -1.16 -5.43
N SER A 239 -28.19 -1.11 -4.90
CA SER A 239 -29.28 -0.38 -5.54
C SER A 239 -29.06 1.13 -5.65
N LEU A 240 -28.34 1.72 -4.68
CA LEU A 240 -27.94 3.12 -4.74
C LEU A 240 -26.89 3.36 -5.83
N LYS A 241 -25.85 2.52 -5.89
CA LYS A 241 -24.79 2.64 -6.90
C LYS A 241 -25.34 2.43 -8.31
N GLN A 242 -26.22 1.45 -8.52
CA GLN A 242 -26.91 1.24 -9.80
C GLN A 242 -27.68 2.49 -10.26
N GLN A 243 -28.42 3.14 -9.36
CA GLN A 243 -29.14 4.37 -9.69
C GLN A 243 -28.18 5.50 -10.05
N ILE A 244 -27.10 5.67 -9.27
CA ILE A 244 -26.08 6.68 -9.54
C ILE A 244 -25.46 6.47 -10.93
N PHE A 245 -25.09 5.24 -11.29
CA PHE A 245 -24.48 4.95 -12.59
C PHE A 245 -25.44 5.15 -13.76
N ALA A 246 -26.75 4.88 -13.58
CA ALA A 246 -27.78 5.22 -14.56
C ALA A 246 -27.92 6.74 -14.75
N ASP A 247 -27.88 7.51 -13.66
CA ASP A 247 -27.89 8.98 -13.74
C ASP A 247 -26.62 9.49 -14.43
N LEU A 248 -25.46 8.93 -14.11
CA LEU A 248 -24.19 9.31 -14.74
C LEU A 248 -24.19 9.09 -16.25
N GLU A 249 -24.72 7.97 -16.72
CA GLU A 249 -24.87 7.71 -18.15
C GLU A 249 -25.72 8.78 -18.85
N LYS A 250 -26.75 9.31 -18.17
CA LYS A 250 -27.65 10.35 -18.70
C LYS A 250 -27.03 11.75 -18.74
N TYR A 251 -26.28 12.14 -17.71
CA TYR A 251 -25.78 13.52 -17.57
C TYR A 251 -24.34 13.72 -18.08
N CYS A 252 -23.52 12.67 -18.11
CA CYS A 252 -22.13 12.77 -18.55
C CYS A 252 -22.01 12.61 -20.08
N PRO A 253 -20.96 13.18 -20.69
CA PRO A 253 -20.61 12.90 -22.08
C PRO A 253 -20.45 11.40 -22.36
N PRO A 254 -20.70 10.95 -23.61
CA PRO A 254 -20.57 9.54 -23.99
C PRO A 254 -19.13 9.03 -23.86
N GLN A 255 -18.12 9.89 -23.89
CA GLN A 255 -16.72 9.51 -23.69
C GLN A 255 -16.27 9.51 -22.22
N CYS A 256 -17.10 9.99 -21.29
CA CYS A 256 -16.75 10.12 -19.87
C CYS A 256 -16.51 8.74 -19.23
N ILE A 257 -15.42 8.62 -18.45
CA ILE A 257 -15.13 7.40 -17.69
C ILE A 257 -16.02 7.35 -16.44
N LEU A 258 -16.60 6.18 -16.16
CA LEU A 258 -17.49 5.96 -15.01
C LEU A 258 -16.80 5.02 -14.02
N ALA A 259 -16.06 5.57 -13.07
CA ALA A 259 -15.32 4.77 -12.09
C ALA A 259 -16.08 4.62 -10.76
N SER A 260 -15.98 3.45 -10.12
CA SER A 260 -16.43 3.25 -8.73
C SER A 260 -15.25 2.98 -7.80
N ASN A 261 -15.29 3.56 -6.60
CA ASN A 261 -14.40 3.26 -5.49
C ASN A 261 -14.96 2.14 -4.59
N THR A 262 -15.97 1.38 -5.02
CA THR A 262 -16.43 0.20 -4.25
C THR A 262 -15.25 -0.70 -3.90
N SER A 263 -15.31 -1.32 -2.73
CA SER A 263 -14.25 -2.19 -2.21
C SER A 263 -14.58 -3.68 -2.35
N THR A 264 -15.86 -4.00 -2.59
CA THR A 264 -16.36 -5.37 -2.47
C THR A 264 -17.60 -5.68 -3.30
N ILE A 265 -18.28 -4.69 -3.89
CA ILE A 265 -19.40 -4.94 -4.81
C ILE A 265 -18.86 -5.23 -6.21
N ASP A 266 -19.42 -6.24 -6.85
CA ASP A 266 -19.16 -6.57 -8.25
C ASP A 266 -19.51 -5.39 -9.17
N LEU A 267 -18.53 -4.91 -9.95
CA LEU A 267 -18.72 -3.80 -10.90
C LEU A 267 -19.74 -4.10 -12.00
N ASN A 268 -19.94 -5.36 -12.37
CA ASN A 268 -20.99 -5.74 -13.31
C ASN A 268 -22.37 -5.44 -12.73
N LEU A 269 -22.59 -5.69 -11.43
CA LEU A 269 -23.83 -5.33 -10.74
C LEU A 269 -24.00 -3.81 -10.65
N VAL A 270 -22.92 -3.05 -10.45
CA VAL A 270 -22.97 -1.59 -10.44
C VAL A 270 -23.47 -1.04 -11.79
N GLY A 271 -23.01 -1.61 -12.89
CA GLY A 271 -23.34 -1.18 -14.25
C GLY A 271 -24.64 -1.76 -14.84
N GLU A 272 -25.34 -2.63 -14.13
CA GLU A 272 -26.45 -3.44 -14.68
C GLU A 272 -27.58 -2.61 -15.33
N LYS A 273 -27.85 -1.41 -14.80
CA LYS A 273 -28.89 -0.50 -15.30
C LYS A 273 -28.41 0.46 -16.39
N THR A 274 -27.23 0.23 -16.95
CA THR A 274 -26.60 1.11 -17.95
C THR A 274 -26.35 0.38 -19.26
N ARG A 275 -26.08 1.11 -20.34
CA ARG A 275 -25.58 0.55 -21.60
C ARG A 275 -24.07 0.74 -21.78
N SER A 276 -23.46 1.59 -20.96
CA SER A 276 -22.06 2.05 -21.01
C SER A 276 -21.04 1.15 -20.31
N HIS A 277 -21.19 -0.17 -20.40
CA HIS A 277 -20.33 -1.12 -19.68
C HIS A 277 -18.84 -1.00 -20.03
N ASP A 278 -18.52 -0.53 -21.24
CA ASP A 278 -17.16 -0.29 -21.72
C ASP A 278 -16.44 0.88 -21.02
N ARG A 279 -17.22 1.76 -20.39
CA ARG A 279 -16.75 2.94 -19.64
C ARG A 279 -16.66 2.71 -18.14
N ILE A 280 -17.22 1.60 -17.66
CA ILE A 280 -17.27 1.26 -16.23
C ILE A 280 -15.96 0.58 -15.82
N ILE A 281 -15.36 1.09 -14.75
CA ILE A 281 -14.10 0.59 -14.20
C ILE A 281 -14.06 0.79 -12.68
N GLY A 282 -13.27 0.00 -11.95
CA GLY A 282 -12.99 0.29 -10.54
C GLY A 282 -11.77 1.22 -10.43
N ALA A 283 -11.91 2.26 -9.62
CA ALA A 283 -10.80 3.10 -9.14
C ALA A 283 -10.75 2.97 -7.62
N HIS A 284 -10.25 1.83 -7.14
CA HIS A 284 -10.28 1.48 -5.73
C HIS A 284 -9.07 2.08 -4.99
N PHE A 285 -9.36 3.12 -4.19
CA PHE A 285 -8.40 3.78 -3.31
C PHE A 285 -8.43 3.17 -1.91
N PHE A 286 -7.31 3.29 -1.21
CA PHE A 286 -7.16 2.84 0.17
C PHE A 286 -7.17 4.03 1.13
N SER A 287 -7.90 3.93 2.24
CA SER A 287 -7.97 5.00 3.23
C SER A 287 -6.66 5.12 4.04
N PRO A 288 -6.12 6.33 4.28
CA PRO A 288 -6.56 7.62 3.73
C PRO A 288 -6.12 7.81 2.26
N ALA A 289 -7.07 8.11 1.36
CA ALA A 289 -6.84 8.09 -0.10
C ALA A 289 -5.76 9.06 -0.60
N HIS A 290 -5.51 10.17 0.10
CA HIS A 290 -4.45 11.14 -0.25
C HIS A 290 -3.07 10.78 0.33
N VAL A 291 -2.98 9.71 1.12
CA VAL A 291 -1.75 9.21 1.76
C VAL A 291 -1.34 7.86 1.17
N MET A 292 -2.28 6.91 1.10
CA MET A 292 -1.97 5.56 0.64
C MET A 292 -1.48 5.58 -0.81
N PRO A 293 -0.40 4.83 -1.14
CA PRO A 293 0.24 4.91 -2.44
C PRO A 293 -0.44 4.03 -3.50
N LEU A 294 -1.16 2.97 -3.12
CA LEU A 294 -1.78 2.04 -4.07
C LEU A 294 -3.08 2.61 -4.65
N LEU A 295 -3.32 2.31 -5.94
CA LEU A 295 -4.62 2.42 -6.61
C LEU A 295 -4.89 1.09 -7.33
N GLU A 296 -5.94 0.37 -6.92
CA GLU A 296 -6.39 -0.79 -7.67
C GLU A 296 -7.32 -0.35 -8.81
N ILE A 297 -6.91 -0.67 -10.04
CA ILE A 297 -7.69 -0.44 -11.25
C ILE A 297 -8.41 -1.75 -11.59
N VAL A 298 -9.69 -1.83 -11.28
CA VAL A 298 -10.46 -3.07 -11.41
C VAL A 298 -11.13 -3.11 -12.78
N ARG A 299 -10.66 -3.98 -13.67
CA ARG A 299 -11.26 -4.19 -14.99
C ARG A 299 -12.37 -5.25 -14.93
N THR A 300 -13.46 -4.99 -15.65
CA THR A 300 -14.45 -6.02 -15.99
C THR A 300 -14.08 -6.67 -17.32
N GLN A 301 -14.85 -7.66 -17.75
CA GLN A 301 -14.72 -8.23 -19.11
C GLN A 301 -15.09 -7.22 -20.20
N LYS A 302 -15.94 -6.24 -19.89
CA LYS A 302 -16.43 -5.25 -20.86
C LYS A 302 -15.64 -3.95 -20.85
N THR A 303 -14.90 -3.65 -19.78
CA THR A 303 -14.11 -2.42 -19.64
C THR A 303 -13.15 -2.28 -20.82
N SER A 304 -13.24 -1.17 -21.56
CA SER A 304 -12.39 -0.98 -22.74
C SER A 304 -10.92 -0.78 -22.36
N PRO A 305 -9.97 -1.28 -23.19
CA PRO A 305 -8.55 -1.05 -22.96
C PRO A 305 -8.16 0.43 -22.84
N GLN A 306 -8.81 1.32 -23.61
CA GLN A 306 -8.58 2.76 -23.54
C GLN A 306 -8.86 3.33 -22.15
N VAL A 307 -9.95 2.94 -21.51
CA VAL A 307 -10.32 3.41 -20.16
C VAL A 307 -9.30 2.95 -19.11
N ILE A 308 -8.76 1.75 -19.26
CA ILE A 308 -7.69 1.23 -18.38
C ILE A 308 -6.42 2.07 -18.56
N VAL A 309 -6.03 2.37 -19.81
CA VAL A 309 -4.85 3.19 -20.13
C VAL A 309 -4.99 4.62 -19.58
N ASP A 310 -6.18 5.21 -19.69
CA ASP A 310 -6.45 6.53 -19.12
C ASP A 310 -6.30 6.53 -17.59
N LEU A 311 -6.88 5.54 -16.92
CA LEU A 311 -6.84 5.46 -15.46
C LEU A 311 -5.44 5.12 -14.92
N LEU A 312 -4.65 4.35 -15.66
CA LEU A 312 -3.23 4.13 -15.38
C LEU A 312 -2.45 5.45 -15.37
N ASP A 313 -2.66 6.31 -16.37
CA ASP A 313 -2.03 7.62 -16.46
C ASP A 313 -2.51 8.57 -15.34
N VAL A 314 -3.83 8.61 -15.08
CA VAL A 314 -4.39 9.38 -13.96
C VAL A 314 -3.74 8.96 -12.64
N GLY A 315 -3.69 7.65 -12.35
CA GLY A 315 -3.04 7.10 -11.16
C GLY A 315 -1.59 7.57 -11.01
N LYS A 316 -0.80 7.50 -12.08
CA LYS A 316 0.59 7.99 -12.09
C LYS A 316 0.70 9.49 -11.85
N LYS A 317 -0.18 10.30 -12.48
CA LYS A 317 -0.21 11.76 -12.31
C LYS A 317 -0.51 12.16 -10.87
N ILE A 318 -1.42 11.45 -10.20
CA ILE A 318 -1.75 11.67 -8.78
C ILE A 318 -0.78 11.00 -7.80
N LYS A 319 0.41 10.58 -8.29
CA LYS A 319 1.49 9.96 -7.50
C LYS A 319 1.05 8.68 -6.77
N LYS A 320 0.12 7.94 -7.38
CA LYS A 320 -0.22 6.57 -6.99
C LYS A 320 0.61 5.59 -7.80
N THR A 321 0.73 4.37 -7.26
CA THR A 321 1.21 3.20 -7.97
C THR A 321 -0.03 2.40 -8.37
N PRO A 322 -0.46 2.46 -9.63
CA PRO A 322 -1.63 1.70 -10.06
C PRO A 322 -1.27 0.22 -10.29
N VAL A 323 -2.20 -0.67 -9.96
CA VAL A 323 -2.16 -2.11 -10.29
C VAL A 323 -3.49 -2.47 -10.95
N VAL A 324 -3.45 -3.10 -12.13
CA VAL A 324 -4.66 -3.54 -12.83
C VAL A 324 -5.04 -4.94 -12.36
N VAL A 325 -6.28 -5.08 -11.89
CA VAL A 325 -6.82 -6.31 -11.33
C VAL A 325 -8.17 -6.65 -11.96
N GLY A 326 -8.54 -7.92 -11.95
CA GLY A 326 -9.84 -8.42 -12.37
C GLY A 326 -10.91 -8.14 -11.33
N ASN A 327 -12.15 -8.04 -11.81
CA ASN A 327 -13.32 -7.88 -10.97
C ASN A 327 -13.70 -9.19 -10.27
N CYS A 328 -13.63 -9.19 -8.93
CA CYS A 328 -14.10 -10.27 -8.06
C CYS A 328 -14.34 -9.72 -6.64
N THR A 329 -14.95 -10.50 -5.76
CA THR A 329 -15.13 -10.12 -4.34
C THR A 329 -13.80 -9.74 -3.70
N GLY A 330 -13.67 -8.47 -3.30
CA GLY A 330 -12.47 -7.93 -2.63
C GLY A 330 -11.25 -7.73 -3.54
N PHE A 331 -11.40 -7.86 -4.86
CA PHE A 331 -10.35 -7.65 -5.87
C PHE A 331 -9.06 -8.42 -5.57
N ALA A 332 -7.90 -7.76 -5.49
CA ALA A 332 -6.65 -8.40 -5.12
C ALA A 332 -6.31 -8.18 -3.64
N VAL A 333 -6.17 -6.94 -3.17
CA VAL A 333 -5.67 -6.67 -1.80
C VAL A 333 -6.63 -7.18 -0.74
N ASN A 334 -7.89 -6.74 -0.74
CA ASN A 334 -8.83 -7.12 0.31
C ASN A 334 -9.06 -8.63 0.31
N ARG A 335 -9.16 -9.23 -0.89
CA ARG A 335 -9.30 -10.68 -1.06
C ARG A 335 -8.10 -11.44 -0.50
N VAL A 336 -6.88 -11.11 -0.92
CA VAL A 336 -5.69 -11.85 -0.45
C VAL A 336 -5.51 -11.72 1.06
N PHE A 337 -5.92 -10.60 1.66
CA PHE A 337 -5.75 -10.35 3.08
C PHE A 337 -6.97 -10.63 3.97
N PHE A 338 -8.13 -11.03 3.46
CA PHE A 338 -9.23 -11.44 4.36
C PHE A 338 -8.82 -12.58 5.32
N PRO A 339 -8.00 -13.59 4.90
CA PRO A 339 -7.55 -14.64 5.80
C PRO A 339 -6.63 -14.12 6.92
N TYR A 340 -5.94 -12.98 6.74
CA TYR A 340 -5.00 -12.43 7.72
C TYR A 340 -5.66 -12.18 9.08
N THR A 341 -6.79 -11.46 9.07
CA THR A 341 -7.54 -11.16 10.29
C THR A 341 -8.28 -12.39 10.81
N GLN A 342 -8.83 -13.20 9.91
CA GLN A 342 -9.55 -14.43 10.28
C GLN A 342 -8.63 -15.46 10.96
N ALA A 343 -7.42 -15.67 10.45
CA ALA A 343 -6.42 -16.54 11.06
C ALA A 343 -6.00 -16.04 12.44
N ALA A 344 -5.80 -14.72 12.60
CA ALA A 344 -5.48 -14.14 13.90
C ALA A 344 -6.60 -14.35 14.93
N ILE A 345 -7.86 -14.13 14.53
CA ILE A 345 -9.02 -14.39 15.40
C ILE A 345 -9.14 -15.88 15.74
N LEU A 346 -8.93 -16.77 14.76
CA LEU A 346 -8.89 -18.22 15.00
C LEU A 346 -7.86 -18.58 16.07
N LEU A 347 -6.62 -18.06 15.96
CA LEU A 347 -5.57 -18.29 16.96
C LEU A 347 -5.97 -17.75 18.34
N ALA A 348 -6.55 -16.55 18.42
CA ALA A 348 -7.03 -15.99 19.67
C ALA A 348 -8.15 -16.83 20.31
N GLU A 349 -9.11 -17.30 19.52
CA GLU A 349 -10.17 -18.19 20.00
C GLU A 349 -9.64 -19.57 20.40
N HIS A 350 -8.50 -20.01 19.87
CA HIS A 350 -7.85 -21.26 20.29
C HIS A 350 -6.88 -21.11 21.47
N GLY A 351 -6.57 -19.89 21.93
CA GLY A 351 -5.78 -19.69 23.15
C GLY A 351 -4.57 -18.79 23.02
N THR A 352 -4.18 -18.38 21.80
CA THR A 352 -3.04 -17.49 21.61
C THR A 352 -3.37 -16.07 22.09
N ASP A 353 -2.44 -15.40 22.75
CA ASP A 353 -2.67 -14.05 23.24
C ASP A 353 -2.74 -13.02 22.08
N VAL A 354 -3.77 -12.17 22.11
CA VAL A 354 -4.05 -11.13 21.10
C VAL A 354 -2.88 -10.16 20.94
N TYR A 355 -2.26 -9.75 22.06
CA TYR A 355 -1.18 -8.78 22.06
C TYR A 355 0.15 -9.41 21.63
N GLN A 356 0.37 -10.68 21.98
CA GLN A 356 1.49 -11.48 21.48
C GLN A 356 1.42 -11.62 19.96
N ILE A 357 0.25 -11.92 19.39
CA ILE A 357 0.03 -11.97 17.94
C ILE A 357 0.45 -10.64 17.29
N ASP A 358 -0.12 -9.54 17.76
CA ASP A 358 0.19 -8.21 17.20
C ASP A 358 1.68 -7.86 17.33
N GLN A 359 2.31 -8.16 18.47
CA GLN A 359 3.74 -7.92 18.68
C GLN A 359 4.61 -8.72 17.72
N VAL A 360 4.30 -10.00 17.52
CA VAL A 360 5.02 -10.89 16.61
C VAL A 360 4.89 -10.41 15.16
N ILE A 361 3.69 -10.02 14.74
CA ILE A 361 3.42 -9.56 13.38
C ILE A 361 4.04 -8.18 13.11
N ASN A 362 4.07 -7.29 14.11
CA ASN A 362 4.83 -6.04 14.04
C ASN A 362 6.34 -6.31 13.92
N LYS A 363 6.88 -7.25 14.71
CA LYS A 363 8.31 -7.64 14.64
C LYS A 363 8.65 -8.27 13.29
N PHE A 364 7.75 -9.06 12.71
CA PHE A 364 7.88 -9.60 11.36
C PHE A 364 8.07 -8.47 10.33
N GLY A 365 7.39 -7.34 10.53
CA GLY A 365 7.61 -6.12 9.79
C GLY A 365 6.37 -5.33 9.40
N MET A 366 5.17 -5.82 9.74
CA MET A 366 3.93 -5.10 9.43
C MET A 366 3.87 -3.79 10.23
N PRO A 367 3.26 -2.73 9.67
CA PRO A 367 3.09 -1.47 10.39
C PRO A 367 2.13 -1.61 11.59
N MET A 368 1.19 -2.55 11.51
CA MET A 368 0.22 -2.86 12.57
C MET A 368 -0.11 -4.36 12.55
N GLY A 369 -0.28 -4.93 13.75
CA GLY A 369 -0.79 -6.28 13.92
C GLY A 369 -2.27 -6.40 13.55
N PRO A 370 -2.78 -7.62 13.34
CA PRO A 370 -4.17 -7.86 12.93
C PRO A 370 -5.21 -7.16 13.79
N PHE A 371 -5.08 -7.21 15.12
CA PHE A 371 -6.12 -6.69 16.02
C PHE A 371 -6.06 -5.16 16.11
N ARG A 372 -4.85 -4.60 16.18
CA ARG A 372 -4.64 -3.16 16.08
C ARG A 372 -5.17 -2.58 14.77
N LEU A 373 -5.04 -3.31 13.66
CA LEU A 373 -5.58 -2.93 12.36
C LEU A 373 -7.11 -2.92 12.36
N VAL A 374 -7.76 -3.94 12.93
CA VAL A 374 -9.24 -3.96 13.04
C VAL A 374 -9.75 -2.77 13.87
N ASP A 375 -9.06 -2.40 14.94
CA ASP A 375 -9.41 -1.21 15.73
C ASP A 375 -9.28 0.09 14.94
N LEU A 376 -8.26 0.21 14.07
CA LEU A 376 -8.05 1.39 13.24
C LEU A 376 -9.09 1.50 12.11
N VAL A 377 -9.36 0.37 11.44
CA VAL A 377 -10.37 0.28 10.37
C VAL A 377 -11.77 0.53 10.93
N GLY A 378 -12.04 0.04 12.13
CA GLY A 378 -13.32 0.13 12.82
C GLY A 378 -14.18 -1.11 12.58
N PHE A 379 -14.87 -1.56 13.62
CA PHE A 379 -15.52 -2.88 13.65
C PHE A 379 -16.67 -2.99 12.66
N GLY A 380 -17.44 -1.91 12.46
CA GLY A 380 -18.53 -1.91 11.48
C GLY A 380 -18.05 -2.14 10.04
N VAL A 381 -16.90 -1.55 9.67
CA VAL A 381 -16.30 -1.77 8.34
C VAL A 381 -15.74 -3.19 8.26
N ALA A 382 -15.00 -3.62 9.28
CA ALA A 382 -14.41 -4.96 9.32
C ALA A 382 -15.45 -6.08 9.20
N ILE A 383 -16.57 -5.96 9.92
CA ILE A 383 -17.70 -6.91 9.84
C ILE A 383 -18.34 -6.85 8.46
N ALA A 384 -18.66 -5.66 7.94
CA ALA A 384 -19.29 -5.53 6.62
C ALA A 384 -18.44 -6.17 5.51
N THR A 385 -17.13 -5.91 5.49
CA THR A 385 -16.21 -6.55 4.53
C THR A 385 -16.05 -8.05 4.80
N GLY A 386 -15.99 -8.45 6.07
CA GLY A 386 -15.83 -9.86 6.46
C GLY A 386 -17.02 -10.72 6.04
N THR A 387 -18.25 -10.21 6.19
CA THR A 387 -19.48 -10.89 5.78
C THR A 387 -19.47 -11.26 4.31
N GLN A 388 -18.99 -10.37 3.43
CA GLN A 388 -18.94 -10.66 1.99
C GLN A 388 -17.97 -11.79 1.64
N PHE A 389 -16.87 -11.95 2.38
CA PHE A 389 -15.99 -13.10 2.18
C PHE A 389 -16.61 -14.39 2.73
N VAL A 390 -17.31 -14.32 3.86
CA VAL A 390 -18.04 -15.47 4.42
C VAL A 390 -19.16 -15.93 3.48
N GLU A 391 -19.89 -15.01 2.85
CA GLU A 391 -20.97 -15.32 1.91
C GLU A 391 -20.44 -15.89 0.58
N ASN A 392 -19.36 -15.32 0.04
CA ASN A 392 -18.84 -15.72 -1.27
C ASN A 392 -17.83 -16.87 -1.22
N PHE A 393 -17.15 -17.07 -0.08
CA PHE A 393 -16.13 -18.11 0.12
C PHE A 393 -16.32 -18.83 1.47
N PRO A 394 -17.51 -19.41 1.74
CA PRO A 394 -17.83 -20.03 3.02
C PRO A 394 -16.92 -21.20 3.37
N GLU A 395 -16.43 -21.94 2.38
CA GLU A 395 -15.59 -23.13 2.54
C GLU A 395 -14.18 -22.82 3.04
N ARG A 396 -13.76 -21.55 2.94
CA ARG A 396 -12.40 -21.10 3.26
C ARG A 396 -12.37 -19.81 4.09
N SER A 397 -13.49 -19.49 4.73
CA SER A 397 -13.63 -18.37 5.64
C SER A 397 -13.84 -18.85 7.07
N TYR A 398 -13.27 -18.13 8.03
CA TYR A 398 -13.50 -18.36 9.44
C TYR A 398 -14.50 -17.34 10.00
N LYS A 399 -15.65 -17.82 10.49
CA LYS A 399 -16.69 -16.98 11.09
C LYS A 399 -16.54 -16.97 12.60
N SER A 400 -16.25 -15.79 13.15
CA SER A 400 -16.14 -15.56 14.60
C SER A 400 -17.19 -14.58 15.09
N MET A 401 -17.66 -14.80 16.32
CA MET A 401 -18.56 -13.89 17.04
C MET A 401 -17.81 -12.84 17.88
N LEU A 402 -16.47 -12.87 17.92
CA LEU A 402 -15.67 -11.99 18.78
C LEU A 402 -15.91 -10.50 18.50
N VAL A 403 -15.74 -10.08 17.25
CA VAL A 403 -15.93 -8.67 16.85
C VAL A 403 -17.40 -8.24 16.99
N PRO A 404 -18.41 -9.03 16.54
CA PRO A 404 -19.82 -8.72 16.80
C PRO A 404 -20.16 -8.52 18.28
N LEU A 405 -19.72 -9.41 19.17
CA LEU A 405 -19.98 -9.32 20.62
C LEU A 405 -19.40 -8.05 21.24
N MET A 406 -18.21 -7.64 20.79
CA MET A 406 -17.60 -6.39 21.25
C MET A 406 -18.35 -5.17 20.72
N GLN A 407 -18.86 -5.24 19.49
CA GLN A 407 -19.66 -4.18 18.89
C GLN A 407 -21.01 -3.98 19.59
N GLU A 408 -21.66 -5.06 20.02
CA GLU A 408 -22.87 -5.01 20.85
C GLU A 408 -22.65 -4.20 22.14
N ASP A 409 -21.46 -4.32 22.73
CA ASP A 409 -21.01 -3.54 23.90
C ASP A 409 -20.48 -2.14 23.53
N LYS A 410 -20.81 -1.63 22.34
CA LYS A 410 -20.41 -0.31 21.82
C LYS A 410 -18.89 -0.11 21.70
N ARG A 411 -18.12 -1.18 21.57
CA ARG A 411 -16.69 -1.13 21.21
C ARG A 411 -16.56 -1.19 19.70
N ALA A 412 -16.00 -0.15 19.09
CA ALA A 412 -15.81 -0.05 17.64
C ALA A 412 -14.38 0.39 17.27
N GLY A 413 -13.40 0.14 18.13
CA GLY A 413 -12.00 0.44 17.89
C GLY A 413 -11.61 1.87 18.31
N GLU A 414 -10.72 2.50 17.53
CA GLU A 414 -10.20 3.84 17.83
C GLU A 414 -11.30 4.91 17.90
N ALA A 415 -12.34 4.79 17.07
CA ALA A 415 -13.41 5.76 16.99
C ALA A 415 -14.18 5.91 18.31
N THR A 416 -14.35 4.81 19.05
CA THR A 416 -14.99 4.76 20.37
C THR A 416 -13.98 4.71 21.51
N ARG A 417 -12.67 4.84 21.20
CA ARG A 417 -11.54 4.68 22.12
C ARG A 417 -11.47 3.32 22.84
N LYS A 418 -12.24 2.33 22.37
CA LYS A 418 -12.32 0.98 22.94
C LYS A 418 -12.59 -0.02 21.82
N GLY A 419 -11.71 -1.02 21.70
CA GLY A 419 -11.80 -2.15 20.78
C GLY A 419 -11.04 -3.33 21.38
N PHE A 420 -10.12 -3.94 20.64
CA PHE A 420 -9.13 -4.88 21.18
C PHE A 420 -8.14 -4.20 22.12
N TYR A 421 -7.92 -2.90 21.91
CA TYR A 421 -7.15 -2.02 22.80
C TYR A 421 -8.04 -0.93 23.39
N VAL A 422 -7.53 -0.28 24.44
CA VAL A 422 -8.06 0.99 24.95
C VAL A 422 -7.17 2.13 24.47
N TYR A 423 -7.79 3.28 24.17
CA TYR A 423 -7.11 4.45 23.62
C TYR A 423 -7.23 5.66 24.54
N ASP A 424 -6.10 6.31 24.83
CA ASP A 424 -6.08 7.57 25.56
C ASP A 424 -6.55 8.77 24.72
N SER A 425 -6.54 9.97 25.30
CA SER A 425 -6.89 11.22 24.60
C SER A 425 -5.97 11.54 23.42
N LYS A 426 -4.75 11.00 23.40
CA LYS A 426 -3.76 11.12 22.32
C LYS A 426 -3.80 9.95 21.34
N ARG A 427 -4.80 9.05 21.45
CA ARG A 427 -4.96 7.81 20.66
C ARG A 427 -3.80 6.82 20.80
N LYS A 428 -3.10 6.84 21.93
CA LYS A 428 -2.11 5.81 22.26
C LYS A 428 -2.84 4.55 22.71
N ALA A 429 -2.49 3.41 22.12
CA ALA A 429 -3.08 2.11 22.44
C ALA A 429 -2.45 1.50 23.70
N SER A 430 -3.27 0.89 24.55
CA SER A 430 -2.86 0.05 25.67
C SER A 430 -3.69 -1.25 25.71
N PRO A 431 -3.13 -2.38 26.17
CA PRO A 431 -3.89 -3.61 26.35
C PRO A 431 -5.16 -3.39 27.17
N ASP A 432 -6.26 -3.95 26.69
CA ASP A 432 -7.55 -3.96 27.35
C ASP A 432 -7.68 -5.17 28.30
N PRO A 433 -7.87 -4.98 29.61
CA PRO A 433 -8.04 -6.07 30.55
C PRO A 433 -9.35 -6.86 30.33
N GLU A 434 -10.35 -6.28 29.69
CA GLU A 434 -11.65 -6.94 29.46
C GLU A 434 -11.65 -7.88 28.26
N ILE A 435 -10.61 -7.87 27.40
CA ILE A 435 -10.65 -8.62 26.14
C ILE A 435 -10.85 -10.12 26.35
N LYS A 436 -10.31 -10.66 27.44
CA LYS A 436 -10.42 -12.08 27.81
C LYS A 436 -11.89 -12.51 27.96
N LYS A 437 -12.74 -11.65 28.53
CA LYS A 437 -14.18 -11.94 28.71
C LYS A 437 -14.89 -12.15 27.37
N TYR A 438 -14.52 -11.37 26.35
CA TYR A 438 -15.12 -11.46 25.02
C TYR A 438 -14.64 -12.70 24.28
N ILE A 439 -13.35 -13.03 24.40
CA ILE A 439 -12.78 -14.24 23.81
C ILE A 439 -13.42 -15.48 24.44
N GLU A 440 -13.57 -15.52 25.76
CA GLU A 440 -14.25 -16.61 26.47
C GLU A 440 -15.71 -16.75 26.03
N ARG A 441 -16.45 -15.63 25.94
CA ARG A 441 -17.84 -15.64 25.45
C ARG A 441 -17.94 -16.12 24.00
N ALA A 442 -17.04 -15.69 23.12
CA ALA A 442 -17.01 -16.11 21.72
C ALA A 442 -16.72 -17.62 21.58
N ARG A 443 -15.79 -18.15 22.39
CA ARG A 443 -15.51 -19.60 22.49
C ARG A 443 -16.73 -20.38 22.94
N SER A 444 -17.42 -19.92 24.00
CA SER A 444 -18.62 -20.58 24.52
C SER A 444 -19.73 -20.67 23.49
N ILE A 445 -19.99 -19.59 22.74
CA ILE A 445 -21.00 -19.59 21.66
C ILE A 445 -20.64 -20.54 20.53
N SER A 446 -19.35 -20.64 20.21
CA SER A 446 -18.87 -21.43 19.07
C SER A 446 -18.50 -22.87 19.43
N GLY A 447 -18.68 -23.29 20.70
CA GLY A 447 -18.32 -24.61 21.18
C GLY A 447 -16.81 -24.93 21.15
N MET A 448 -15.95 -23.92 21.06
CA MET A 448 -14.50 -24.10 20.94
C MET A 448 -13.82 -24.27 22.30
N LYS A 449 -12.81 -25.13 22.33
CA LYS A 449 -11.93 -25.35 23.48
C LYS A 449 -10.57 -24.74 23.23
N VAL A 450 -9.91 -24.31 24.30
CA VAL A 450 -8.51 -23.88 24.24
C VAL A 450 -7.65 -25.07 23.80
N ASP A 451 -6.85 -24.88 22.76
CA ASP A 451 -5.84 -25.84 22.33
C ASP A 451 -4.52 -25.53 23.05
N PRO A 452 -4.02 -26.42 23.93
CA PRO A 452 -2.74 -26.24 24.59
C PRO A 452 -1.58 -25.98 23.61
N LYS A 453 -1.62 -26.54 22.40
CA LYS A 453 -0.59 -26.32 21.37
C LYS A 453 -0.63 -24.88 20.85
N LEU A 454 -1.81 -24.37 20.53
CA LEU A 454 -1.97 -23.00 20.02
C LEU A 454 -1.77 -21.93 21.11
N SER A 455 -1.96 -22.29 22.39
CA SER A 455 -1.68 -21.39 23.52
C SER A 455 -0.18 -21.08 23.73
N LYS A 456 0.72 -21.92 23.19
CA LYS A 456 2.18 -21.80 23.35
C LYS A 456 2.91 -21.83 22.01
N LEU A 457 2.39 -21.10 21.03
CA LEU A 457 3.04 -21.00 19.71
C LEU A 457 4.35 -20.22 19.75
N SER A 458 5.30 -20.67 18.94
CA SER A 458 6.49 -19.89 18.65
C SER A 458 6.14 -18.64 17.81
N SER A 459 6.99 -17.62 17.84
CA SER A 459 6.80 -16.46 16.95
C SER A 459 6.81 -16.84 15.46
N LYS A 460 7.55 -17.89 15.09
CA LYS A 460 7.57 -18.42 13.73
C LYS A 460 6.21 -19.01 13.37
N ASP A 461 5.64 -19.86 14.21
CA ASP A 461 4.35 -20.48 13.95
C ASP A 461 3.20 -19.46 13.89
N ILE A 462 3.22 -18.43 14.74
CA ILE A 462 2.24 -17.33 14.66
C ILE A 462 2.30 -16.63 13.29
N VAL A 463 3.51 -16.30 12.81
CA VAL A 463 3.69 -15.69 11.49
C VAL A 463 3.19 -16.62 10.38
N GLU A 464 3.58 -17.90 10.41
CA GLU A 464 3.21 -18.84 9.35
C GLU A 464 1.71 -19.17 9.36
N MET A 465 1.09 -19.40 10.53
CA MET A 465 -0.35 -19.65 10.62
C MET A 465 -1.20 -18.45 10.21
N ILE A 466 -0.67 -17.22 10.32
CA ILE A 466 -1.36 -16.02 9.85
C ILE A 466 -1.13 -15.77 8.36
N PHE A 467 0.10 -15.89 7.86
CA PHE A 467 0.43 -15.51 6.50
C PHE A 467 0.33 -16.65 5.47
N PHE A 468 0.40 -17.92 5.85
CA PHE A 468 0.24 -19.00 4.87
C PHE A 468 -1.17 -19.08 4.29
N PRO A 469 -2.27 -18.83 5.05
CA PRO A 469 -3.59 -18.63 4.46
C PRO A 469 -3.64 -17.46 3.47
N VAL A 470 -2.92 -16.38 3.74
CA VAL A 470 -2.79 -15.21 2.82
C VAL A 470 -2.05 -15.63 1.55
N VAL A 471 -0.94 -16.37 1.66
CA VAL A 471 -0.22 -16.95 0.51
C VAL A 471 -1.11 -17.90 -0.30
N ASN A 472 -1.92 -18.70 0.38
CA ASN A 472 -2.84 -19.63 -0.25
C ASN A 472 -3.93 -18.89 -1.05
N GLU A 473 -4.48 -17.79 -0.51
CA GLU A 473 -5.43 -16.94 -1.24
C GLU A 473 -4.75 -16.16 -2.38
N ALA A 474 -3.50 -15.72 -2.20
CA ALA A 474 -2.68 -15.16 -3.28
C ALA A 474 -2.52 -16.14 -4.45
N CYS A 475 -2.32 -17.42 -4.17
CA CYS A 475 -2.27 -18.48 -5.18
C CYS A 475 -3.60 -18.62 -5.94
N ARG A 476 -4.75 -18.50 -5.26
CA ARG A 476 -6.07 -18.51 -5.92
C ARG A 476 -6.24 -17.30 -6.84
N VAL A 477 -5.90 -16.11 -6.36
CA VAL A 477 -5.96 -14.85 -7.14
C VAL A 477 -5.06 -14.90 -8.38
N LEU A 478 -3.89 -15.55 -8.28
CA LEU A 478 -3.01 -15.80 -9.42
C LEU A 478 -3.59 -16.82 -10.41
N ALA A 479 -4.07 -17.96 -9.91
CA ALA A 479 -4.61 -19.03 -10.73
C ALA A 479 -5.87 -18.60 -11.51
N GLU A 480 -6.69 -17.75 -10.90
CA GLU A 480 -7.91 -17.21 -11.50
C GLU A 480 -7.64 -16.05 -12.47
N GLY A 481 -6.39 -15.60 -12.62
CA GLY A 481 -6.03 -14.49 -13.51
C GLY A 481 -6.56 -13.13 -13.06
N ILE A 482 -6.89 -12.98 -11.76
CA ILE A 482 -7.33 -11.70 -11.19
C ILE A 482 -6.19 -10.69 -11.22
N VAL A 483 -4.95 -11.12 -11.04
CA VAL A 483 -3.77 -10.27 -11.27
C VAL A 483 -3.04 -10.74 -12.51
N VAL A 484 -2.39 -9.80 -13.21
CA VAL A 484 -1.65 -10.09 -14.46
C VAL A 484 -0.44 -10.98 -14.18
N LYS A 485 0.24 -10.77 -13.04
CA LYS A 485 1.48 -11.45 -12.67
C LYS A 485 1.71 -11.36 -11.15
N ALA A 486 2.50 -12.29 -10.61
CA ALA A 486 2.84 -12.35 -9.19
C ALA A 486 3.46 -11.05 -8.63
N SER A 487 4.32 -10.39 -9.42
CA SER A 487 4.95 -9.12 -9.02
C SER A 487 3.93 -7.99 -8.76
N ASP A 488 2.78 -8.01 -9.43
CA ASP A 488 1.74 -7.01 -9.22
C ASP A 488 1.06 -7.22 -7.88
N LEU A 489 0.89 -8.48 -7.47
CA LEU A 489 0.34 -8.83 -6.16
C LEU A 489 1.34 -8.51 -5.04
N ASP A 490 2.64 -8.70 -5.27
CA ASP A 490 3.68 -8.24 -4.34
C ASP A 490 3.58 -6.74 -4.09
N ILE A 491 3.51 -5.93 -5.15
CA ILE A 491 3.36 -4.48 -5.02
C ILE A 491 2.04 -4.11 -4.35
N ALA A 492 0.93 -4.78 -4.70
CA ALA A 492 -0.36 -4.57 -4.05
C ALA A 492 -0.29 -4.88 -2.54
N SER A 493 0.39 -5.96 -2.14
CA SER A 493 0.58 -6.33 -0.73
C SER A 493 1.42 -5.30 0.03
N VAL A 494 2.52 -4.81 -0.55
CA VAL A 494 3.41 -3.82 0.06
C VAL A 494 2.74 -2.45 0.16
N MET A 495 2.08 -2.00 -0.90
CA MET A 495 1.55 -0.64 -1.01
C MET A 495 0.12 -0.50 -0.47
N GLY A 496 -0.65 -1.59 -0.42
CA GLY A 496 -2.01 -1.63 0.09
C GLY A 496 -2.08 -1.99 1.57
N MET A 497 -1.41 -3.08 1.97
CA MET A 497 -1.47 -3.62 3.34
C MET A 497 -0.21 -3.35 4.17
N GLY A 498 0.83 -2.75 3.57
CA GLY A 498 2.08 -2.49 4.27
C GLY A 498 2.93 -3.74 4.49
N PHE A 499 2.80 -4.76 3.63
CA PHE A 499 3.68 -5.92 3.69
C PHE A 499 5.16 -5.49 3.63
N PRO A 500 6.08 -6.12 4.38
CA PRO A 500 7.43 -5.60 4.51
C PRO A 500 8.21 -5.62 3.18
N PRO A 501 8.65 -4.47 2.64
CA PRO A 501 9.29 -4.42 1.31
C PRO A 501 10.63 -5.17 1.26
N TYR A 502 11.33 -5.28 2.40
CA TYR A 502 12.56 -6.08 2.53
C TYR A 502 12.32 -7.59 2.58
N ARG A 503 11.07 -8.02 2.41
CA ARG A 503 10.66 -9.40 2.15
C ARG A 503 10.09 -9.58 0.73
N GLY A 504 10.10 -8.54 -0.10
CA GLY A 504 9.79 -8.60 -1.54
C GLY A 504 8.30 -8.61 -1.89
N GLY A 505 7.40 -8.78 -0.92
CA GLY A 505 5.97 -8.96 -1.16
C GLY A 505 5.51 -10.39 -0.85
N ILE A 506 4.19 -10.60 -0.81
CA ILE A 506 3.62 -11.85 -0.30
C ILE A 506 4.03 -13.09 -1.11
N THR A 507 4.13 -12.99 -2.43
CA THR A 507 4.49 -14.11 -3.31
C THR A 507 5.99 -14.33 -3.37
N PHE A 508 6.78 -13.25 -3.43
CA PHE A 508 8.24 -13.32 -3.35
C PHE A 508 8.70 -13.93 -2.02
N TRP A 509 8.09 -13.51 -0.91
CA TRP A 509 8.36 -14.08 0.41
C TRP A 509 7.98 -15.57 0.47
N ALA A 510 6.84 -15.96 -0.10
CA ALA A 510 6.45 -17.37 -0.15
C ALA A 510 7.48 -18.22 -0.92
N ASP A 511 8.02 -17.71 -2.03
CA ASP A 511 9.07 -18.39 -2.79
C ASP A 511 10.39 -18.51 -2.03
N SER A 512 10.72 -17.53 -1.18
CA SER A 512 11.90 -17.62 -0.32
C SER A 512 11.83 -18.74 0.72
N LEU A 513 10.61 -19.19 1.07
CA LEU A 513 10.38 -20.32 1.97
C LEU A 513 10.27 -21.66 1.23
N GLY A 514 9.76 -21.62 -0.01
CA GLY A 514 9.55 -22.79 -0.86
C GLY A 514 8.12 -23.35 -0.78
N SER A 515 7.54 -23.60 -1.96
CA SER A 515 6.16 -24.08 -2.12
C SER A 515 5.88 -25.40 -1.39
N LYS A 516 6.83 -26.34 -1.40
CA LYS A 516 6.75 -27.62 -0.67
C LYS A 516 6.54 -27.44 0.83
N TYR A 517 7.32 -26.56 1.44
CA TYR A 517 7.25 -26.30 2.87
C TYR A 517 5.88 -25.69 3.24
N ILE A 518 5.45 -24.68 2.49
CA ILE A 518 4.17 -23.99 2.73
C ILE A 518 3.00 -24.96 2.58
N CYS A 519 2.98 -25.79 1.53
CA CYS A 519 1.92 -26.78 1.30
C CYS A 519 1.85 -27.80 2.44
N SER A 520 2.99 -28.37 2.84
CA SER A 520 3.05 -29.35 3.94
C SER A 520 2.49 -28.78 5.25
N ARG A 521 2.86 -27.55 5.61
CA ARG A 521 2.37 -26.89 6.84
C ARG A 521 0.87 -26.61 6.78
N LEU A 522 0.37 -26.16 5.63
CA LEU A 522 -1.06 -25.95 5.42
C LEU A 522 -1.86 -27.26 5.48
N GLU A 523 -1.33 -28.37 4.94
CA GLU A 523 -1.97 -29.69 5.04
C GLU A 523 -2.05 -30.20 6.49
N GLU A 524 -0.98 -30.00 7.27
CA GLU A 524 -0.96 -30.33 8.70
C GLU A 524 -2.06 -29.57 9.46
N TRP A 525 -2.17 -28.26 9.23
CA TRP A 525 -3.20 -27.44 9.87
C TRP A 525 -4.58 -27.68 9.32
N SER A 526 -4.72 -28.05 8.04
CA SER A 526 -6.01 -28.41 7.46
C SER A 526 -6.59 -29.65 8.13
N LYS A 527 -5.75 -30.65 8.41
CA LYS A 527 -6.16 -31.86 9.16
C LYS A 527 -6.51 -31.57 10.62
N ALA A 528 -5.83 -30.60 11.24
CA ALA A 528 -6.00 -30.29 12.66
C ALA A 528 -7.11 -29.28 12.95
N TYR A 529 -7.30 -28.28 12.09
CA TYR A 529 -8.10 -27.08 12.33
C TYR A 529 -9.13 -26.78 11.21
N GLY A 530 -9.21 -27.64 10.19
CA GLY A 530 -10.25 -27.60 9.16
C GLY A 530 -9.87 -26.88 7.86
N ASP A 531 -10.86 -26.75 6.97
CA ASP A 531 -10.65 -26.37 5.57
C ASP A 531 -10.15 -24.93 5.35
N PHE A 532 -10.20 -24.08 6.38
CA PHE A 532 -9.59 -22.74 6.33
C PHE A 532 -8.11 -22.79 5.93
N PHE A 533 -7.38 -23.83 6.36
CA PHE A 533 -5.97 -24.03 6.02
C PHE A 533 -5.75 -24.91 4.78
N LYS A 534 -6.79 -25.42 4.13
CA LYS A 534 -6.65 -26.36 3.01
C LYS A 534 -5.88 -25.72 1.84
N PRO A 535 -4.74 -26.29 1.39
CA PRO A 535 -4.03 -25.79 0.23
C PRO A 535 -4.93 -25.74 -1.01
N CYS A 536 -4.88 -24.65 -1.77
CA CYS A 536 -5.56 -24.58 -3.06
C CYS A 536 -4.83 -25.44 -4.10
N ALA A 537 -5.55 -25.82 -5.16
CA ALA A 537 -5.01 -26.69 -6.22
C ALA A 537 -3.71 -26.14 -6.83
N TYR A 538 -3.63 -24.82 -7.07
CA TYR A 538 -2.45 -24.17 -7.63
C TYR A 538 -1.21 -24.33 -6.73
N LEU A 539 -1.37 -24.13 -5.42
CA LEU A 539 -0.29 -24.28 -4.45
C LEU A 539 0.17 -25.74 -4.37
N ALA A 540 -0.78 -26.67 -4.28
CA ALA A 540 -0.50 -28.10 -4.18
C ALA A 540 0.22 -28.64 -5.43
N GLU A 541 -0.23 -28.24 -6.63
CA GLU A 541 0.40 -28.65 -7.89
C GLU A 541 1.86 -28.17 -7.99
N ARG A 542 2.11 -26.90 -7.64
CA ARG A 542 3.47 -26.35 -7.66
C ARG A 542 4.36 -26.94 -6.58
N ALA A 543 3.82 -27.20 -5.40
CA ALA A 543 4.52 -27.90 -4.34
C ALA A 543 4.94 -29.31 -4.79
N ALA A 544 4.05 -30.07 -5.43
CA ALA A 544 4.37 -31.39 -5.96
C ALA A 544 5.56 -31.35 -6.95
N LYS A 545 5.60 -30.31 -7.80
CA LYS A 545 6.69 -30.07 -8.77
C LYS A 545 7.94 -29.43 -8.18
N GLY A 546 7.90 -28.92 -6.94
CA GLY A 546 8.95 -28.08 -6.38
C GLY A 546 9.16 -26.75 -7.11
N ALA A 547 8.13 -26.28 -7.81
CA ALA A 547 8.17 -25.05 -8.59
C ALA A 547 7.92 -23.83 -7.70
N SER A 548 8.49 -22.69 -8.09
CA SER A 548 8.17 -21.37 -7.52
C SER A 548 6.69 -21.05 -7.76
N LEU A 549 6.04 -20.36 -6.81
CA LEU A 549 4.66 -19.88 -6.89
C LEU A 549 4.52 -18.66 -7.80
N SER A 550 5.58 -17.85 -7.93
CA SER A 550 5.59 -16.66 -8.78
C SER A 550 5.85 -16.93 -10.26
N ALA A 551 6.29 -18.15 -10.63
CA ALA A 551 6.51 -18.48 -12.04
C ALA A 551 5.23 -18.25 -12.86
N PRO A 552 5.31 -17.78 -14.12
CA PRO A 552 4.14 -17.47 -14.92
C PRO A 552 3.14 -18.64 -14.93
N VAL A 553 1.84 -18.33 -14.84
CA VAL A 553 0.82 -19.33 -15.10
C VAL A 553 0.91 -19.66 -16.59
N GLU A 554 1.22 -20.92 -16.92
CA GLU A 554 1.05 -21.39 -18.29
C GLU A 554 -0.42 -21.18 -18.63
N GLN A 555 -0.72 -20.15 -19.42
CA GLN A 555 -2.04 -20.02 -19.99
C GLN A 555 -2.23 -21.26 -20.86
N ALA A 556 -2.92 -22.27 -20.34
CA ALA A 556 -3.50 -23.32 -21.15
C ALA A 556 -4.25 -22.57 -22.25
N LYS A 557 -3.74 -22.64 -23.49
CA LYS A 557 -4.20 -21.90 -24.66
C LYS A 557 -5.71 -21.71 -24.56
N SER A 558 -6.13 -20.56 -24.05
CA SER A 558 -7.53 -20.19 -24.00
C SER A 558 -7.90 -20.13 -25.47
N ARG A 559 -8.78 -21.06 -25.86
CA ARG A 559 -9.44 -21.01 -27.16
C ARG A 559 -10.18 -19.67 -27.17
N LEU A 560 -9.53 -18.68 -27.78
CA LEU A 560 -10.17 -17.48 -28.28
C LEU A 560 -11.37 -17.86 -29.14
#